data_AF-A0A821MMC8-F1
#
_entry.id   AF-A0A821MMC8-F1
#
_cell.length_a   1.000
_cell.length_b   1.000
_cell.length_c   1.000
_cell.angle_alpha   90.00
_cell.angle_beta   90.00
_cell.angle_gamma   90.00
#
_symmetry.space_group_name_H-M   'P 1'
#
loop_
_entity.id
_entity.type
_entity.pdbx_description
1 polymer ?
#
loop_
_entity_poly.entity_id
_entity_poly.type
_entity_poly.pdbx_seq_one_letter_code
_entity_poly.pdbx_strand_id
1 'polypeptide(L)' 'MVAAQAAGTAPTSSQKRPRSANSLKKKRRQPRLNNVDRSSAQTREVTVSGVTVVITEYKPKKSVSASSSDVESSNDARP' A
#
# COMPACT_ATOMS: atom_id res chain seq x y z
N MET A 1 49.32 30.55 3.12
CA MET A 1 48.67 30.24 1.84
C MET A 1 47.87 28.95 2.07
N VAL A 2 46.58 28.96 2.45
CA VAL A 2 45.32 29.17 1.69
C VAL A 2 45.06 28.13 0.58
N ALA A 3 43.88 27.47 0.68
CA ALA A 3 43.08 26.65 -0.28
C ALA A 3 43.56 25.20 -0.55
N ALA A 4 42.74 24.14 -0.78
CA ALA A 4 41.33 23.93 -1.15
C ALA A 4 40.87 22.49 -0.71
N GLN A 5 39.62 22.22 -0.27
CA GLN A 5 38.47 21.61 -1.01
C GLN A 5 38.83 20.44 -1.97
N ALA A 6 38.11 19.32 -2.11
CA ALA A 6 36.67 19.08 -2.04
C ALA A 6 36.32 17.57 -1.87
N ALA A 7 35.02 17.34 -1.68
CA ALA A 7 34.28 16.09 -1.49
C ALA A 7 34.64 14.89 -2.39
N GLY A 8 34.76 13.71 -1.76
CA GLY A 8 34.78 12.40 -2.41
C GLY A 8 33.47 11.66 -2.15
N THR A 9 32.74 11.45 -3.25
CA THR A 9 31.41 10.85 -3.39
C THR A 9 31.22 9.49 -2.70
N ALA A 10 30.11 9.35 -1.98
CA ALA A 10 29.62 8.10 -1.40
C ALA A 10 29.39 7.02 -2.47
N PRO A 11 29.72 5.74 -2.21
CA PRO A 11 29.43 4.66 -3.15
C PRO A 11 27.92 4.43 -3.23
N THR A 12 27.33 4.88 -4.33
CA THR A 12 25.97 4.55 -4.75
C THR A 12 25.91 3.07 -5.13
N SER A 13 25.67 2.21 -4.15
CA SER A 13 25.37 0.80 -4.40
C SER A 13 24.12 0.36 -3.63
N SER A 14 23.01 0.33 -4.34
CA SER A 14 21.94 -0.62 -4.02
C SER A 14 21.28 -1.07 -5.32
N GLN A 15 22.07 -1.84 -6.07
CA GLN A 15 21.57 -2.69 -7.15
C GLN A 15 20.33 -3.44 -6.64
N LYS A 16 19.21 -3.30 -7.37
CA LYS A 16 17.99 -4.09 -7.17
C LYS A 16 18.38 -5.57 -7.21
N ARG A 17 18.50 -6.19 -6.03
CA ARG A 17 18.70 -7.64 -5.93
C ARG A 17 17.56 -8.33 -6.67
N PRO A 18 17.83 -9.29 -7.57
CA PRO A 18 16.76 -10.09 -8.18
C PRO A 18 16.05 -10.81 -7.03
N ARG A 19 14.73 -10.61 -6.93
CA ARG A 19 13.91 -11.35 -5.98
C ARG A 19 14.03 -12.81 -6.36
N SER A 20 14.78 -13.59 -5.58
CA SER A 20 14.91 -15.03 -5.74
C SER A 20 13.51 -15.61 -5.91
N ALA A 21 13.27 -16.21 -7.07
CA ALA A 21 12.03 -16.90 -7.42
C ALA A 21 11.95 -18.21 -6.62
N ASN A 22 11.87 -18.10 -5.31
CA ASN A 22 11.50 -19.20 -4.45
C ASN A 22 10.07 -18.92 -3.99
N SER A 23 9.11 -19.05 -4.92
CA SER A 23 7.69 -18.97 -4.59
C SER A 23 7.28 -20.27 -3.89
N LEU A 24 7.82 -20.46 -2.68
CA LEU A 24 7.24 -21.36 -1.69
C LEU A 24 5.76 -21.01 -1.64
N LYS A 25 4.94 -21.98 -2.03
CA LYS A 25 3.47 -22.04 -1.98
C LYS A 25 2.95 -20.97 -1.03
N LYS A 26 2.63 -19.78 -1.57
CA LYS A 26 2.15 -18.66 -0.76
C LYS A 26 0.88 -19.17 -0.10
N LYS A 27 0.94 -19.50 1.21
CA LYS A 27 -0.26 -19.80 2.00
C LYS A 27 -1.27 -18.72 1.64
N ARG A 28 -2.44 -19.10 1.12
CA ARG A 28 -3.48 -18.18 0.63
C ARG A 28 -4.02 -17.39 1.82
N ARG A 29 -3.27 -16.38 2.27
CA ARG A 29 -3.70 -15.43 3.28
C ARG A 29 -4.74 -14.54 2.64
N GLN A 30 -5.78 -14.24 3.40
CA GLN A 30 -6.76 -13.26 2.95
C GLN A 30 -6.06 -11.93 2.64
N PRO A 31 -6.42 -11.28 1.51
CA PRO A 31 -5.90 -9.96 1.18
C PRO A 31 -6.09 -8.97 2.33
N ARG A 32 -5.14 -8.05 2.51
CA ARG A 32 -5.17 -7.02 3.55
C ARG A 32 -5.49 -5.66 2.94
N LEU A 33 -6.27 -4.84 3.66
CA LEU A 33 -6.50 -3.44 3.32
C LEU A 33 -5.20 -2.63 3.43
N ASN A 34 -4.76 -2.00 2.34
CA ASN A 34 -3.53 -1.21 2.21
C ASN A 34 -3.77 0.31 2.17
N ASN A 35 -4.98 0.71 1.78
CA ASN A 35 -5.48 2.08 1.64
C ASN A 35 -6.05 2.68 2.94
N VAL A 36 -5.94 1.99 4.07
CA VAL A 36 -6.48 2.43 5.37
C VAL A 36 -5.37 2.86 6.32
N ASP A 37 -5.65 3.87 7.14
CA ASP A 37 -4.76 4.34 8.19
C ASP A 37 -4.88 3.44 9.42
N ARG A 38 -3.81 2.71 9.74
CA ARG A 38 -3.79 1.75 10.86
C ARG A 38 -3.81 2.42 12.23
N SER A 39 -3.44 3.70 12.33
CA SER A 39 -3.50 4.46 13.57
C SER A 39 -4.94 4.82 13.97
N SER A 40 -5.85 4.85 13.00
CA SER A 40 -7.27 5.18 13.19
C SER A 40 -8.14 3.99 13.63
N ALA A 41 -7.53 2.91 14.11
CA ALA A 41 -8.21 1.68 14.46
C ALA A 41 -9.29 1.91 15.53
N GLN A 42 -10.53 1.54 15.23
CA GLN A 42 -11.62 1.49 16.20
C GLN A 42 -12.17 0.07 16.27
N THR A 43 -12.11 -0.54 17.46
CA THR A 43 -12.56 -1.92 17.67
C THR A 43 -13.91 -1.94 18.37
N ARG A 44 -14.82 -2.79 17.90
CA ARG A 44 -16.14 -3.02 18.47
C ARG A 44 -16.43 -4.52 18.55
N GLU A 45 -16.86 -4.97 19.72
CA GLU A 45 -17.38 -6.32 19.89
C GLU A 45 -18.86 -6.32 19.55
N VAL A 46 -19.29 -7.27 18.71
CA VAL A 46 -20.68 -7.38 18.26
C VAL A 46 -21.12 -8.82 18.41
N THR A 47 -22.22 -9.01 19.14
CA THR A 47 -22.84 -10.32 19.33
C THR A 47 -24.21 -10.33 18.65
N VAL A 48 -24.43 -11.27 17.73
CA VAL A 48 -25.72 -11.47 17.06
C VAL A 48 -26.06 -12.95 17.09
N SER A 49 -27.25 -13.29 17.58
CA SER A 49 -27.75 -14.67 17.59
C SER A 49 -26.78 -15.69 18.22
N GLY A 50 -26.06 -15.28 19.27
CA GLY A 50 -25.11 -16.13 20.00
C GLY A 50 -23.72 -16.25 19.37
N VAL A 51 -23.42 -15.50 18.30
CA VAL A 51 -22.08 -15.42 17.72
C VAL A 51 -21.48 -14.04 17.98
N THR A 52 -20.31 -14.03 18.62
CA THR A 52 -19.55 -12.81 18.94
C THR A 52 -18.38 -12.67 17.99
N VAL A 53 -18.26 -11.49 17.40
CA VAL A 53 -17.15 -11.11 16.53
C VAL A 53 -16.54 -9.79 16.98
N VAL A 54 -15.27 -9.59 16.63
CA VAL A 54 -14.55 -8.34 16.85
C VAL A 54 -14.39 -7.64 15.51
N ILE A 55 -15.03 -6.49 15.34
CA ILE A 55 -14.96 -5.66 14.15
C ILE A 55 -13.95 -4.55 14.40
N THR A 56 -12.95 -4.40 13.52
CA THR A 56 -12.02 -3.26 13.55
C THR A 56 -12.22 -2.40 12.32
N GLU A 57 -12.62 -1.15 12.55
CA GLU A 57 -12.83 -0.13 11.53
C GLU A 57 -11.58 0.75 11.38
N TYR A 58 -11.35 1.29 10.17
CA TYR A 58 -10.25 2.19 9.86
C TYR A 58 -10.71 3.30 8.93
N LYS A 59 -10.12 4.49 9.08
CA LYS A 59 -10.27 5.60 8.12
C LYS A 59 -9.38 5.39 6.89
N PRO A 60 -9.74 5.95 5.72
CA PRO A 60 -8.86 5.96 4.55
C PRO A 60 -7.55 6.71 4.83
N LYS A 61 -6.45 6.26 4.22
CA LYS A 61 -5.23 7.07 4.12
C LYS A 61 -5.51 8.27 3.23
N LYS A 62 -5.00 9.44 3.62
CA LYS A 62 -4.97 10.62 2.75
C LYS A 62 -4.06 10.29 1.55
N SER A 63 -4.64 10.06 0.37
CA SER A 63 -3.88 9.80 -0.85
C SER A 63 -3.19 11.09 -1.32
N VAL A 64 -1.90 11.03 -1.63
CA VAL A 64 -1.20 12.13 -2.34
C VAL A 64 -1.43 12.04 -3.86
N SER A 65 -2.13 11.01 -4.35
CA SER A 65 -2.28 10.73 -5.78
C SER A 65 -3.63 10.09 -6.07
N ALA A 66 -4.68 10.89 -6.09
CA ALA A 66 -5.90 10.57 -6.81
C ALA A 66 -5.72 10.98 -8.28
N SER A 67 -4.83 10.30 -9.01
CA SER A 67 -4.94 10.24 -10.46
C SER A 67 -5.93 9.11 -10.75
N SER A 68 -7.22 9.41 -10.54
CA SER A 68 -8.32 8.58 -11.00
C SER A 68 -8.20 8.51 -12.52
N SER A 69 -7.80 7.37 -13.06
CA SER A 69 -8.08 7.07 -14.47
C SER A 69 -9.57 6.80 -14.55
N ASP A 70 -10.35 7.87 -14.77
CA ASP A 70 -11.71 7.79 -15.25
C ASP A 70 -11.68 7.07 -16.60
N VAL A 71 -11.87 5.75 -16.58
CA VAL A 71 -12.24 4.99 -17.77
C VAL A 71 -13.71 5.27 -18.01
N GLU A 72 -13.99 6.42 -18.61
CA GLU A 72 -15.27 6.73 -19.22
C GLU A 72 -15.55 5.65 -20.27
N SER A 73 -16.47 4.73 -19.96
CA SER A 73 -17.01 3.79 -20.94
C SER A 73 -17.72 4.62 -22.01
N SER A 74 -17.05 4.88 -23.14
CA SER A 74 -17.69 5.42 -24.33
C SER A 74 -18.78 4.45 -24.77
N ASN A 75 -20.04 4.76 -24.46
CA ASN A 75 -21.17 4.09 -25.05
C ASN A 75 -21.19 4.44 -26.55
N ASP A 76 -20.82 3.47 -27.36
CA ASP A 76 -20.98 3.46 -28.81
C ASP A 76 -22.48 3.52 -29.13
N ALA A 77 -22.94 4.68 -29.59
CA ALA A 77 -24.27 4.88 -30.15
C ALA A 77 -24.11 5.56 -31.51
N ARG A 78 -24.11 4.76 -32.58
CA ARG A 78 -24.31 5.26 -33.94
C ARG A 78 -25.82 5.29 -34.26
N PRO A 79 -26.33 6.36 -34.91
CA PRO A 79 -27.69 6.38 -35.44
C PRO A 79 -27.87 5.42 -36.63
#